data_AF-A0A1W9MX59-F1
#
_entry.id   AF-A0A1W9MX59-F1
#
_cell.length_a   1.000
_cell.length_b   1.000
_cell.length_c   1.000
_cell.angle_alpha   90.00
_cell.angle_beta   90.00
_cell.angle_gamma   90.00
#
_symmetry.space_group_name_H-M   'P 1'
#
loop_
_entity.id
_entity.type
_entity.pdbx_description
1 polymer ?
#
loop_
_entity_poly.entity_id
_entity_poly.type
_entity_poly.pdbx_seq_one_letter_code
_entity_poly.pdbx_strand_id
1 'polypeptide(L)'
;MSLKPQTASEISSFADELNHFLLTWDFSDFDLKRLKKKAENIKKNVDLADGFSLLGMIGCLENDTESMRSYFKRAIDQSGGDHLHIFNYAVCLGYLGLYEEAYEQALKAYEKSRLDQECLDILVKFTCILNKKDAFEKYARAWHKLTRKDHWSKISPFFFPIKQEDYHAFLKKYSKSEDLPEGHLLPIDILDACGPAIARIFGTPISVVLEIMPNSSYEPNLVAFVQWFGDMEEGMKREELFEEWYIENNYDLKTDLIIFSIEFVGE
;
A
#
# COMPACT_ATOMS: atom_id res chain seq x y z
N MET A 1 31.00 14.66 -28.46
CA MET A 1 29.74 15.14 -27.83
C MET A 1 29.56 14.38 -26.53
N SER A 2 29.79 15.04 -25.39
CA SER A 2 29.58 14.45 -24.05
C SER A 2 28.08 14.44 -23.78
N LEU A 3 27.49 13.25 -23.61
CA LEU A 3 26.12 13.11 -23.12
C LEU A 3 26.03 13.78 -21.75
N LYS A 4 25.10 14.73 -21.60
CA LYS A 4 24.94 15.50 -20.37
C LYS A 4 24.35 14.59 -19.28
N PRO A 5 24.92 14.56 -18.06
CA PRO A 5 24.42 13.78 -16.91
C PRO A 5 23.07 14.27 -16.33
N GLN A 6 22.29 15.09 -17.06
CA GLN A 6 21.02 15.65 -16.58
C GLN A 6 19.85 14.64 -16.57
N THR A 7 19.89 13.60 -17.40
CA THR A 7 18.74 12.73 -17.67
C THR A 7 18.34 11.83 -16.49
N ALA A 8 19.31 11.28 -15.75
CA ALA A 8 19.02 10.42 -14.60
C ALA A 8 18.35 11.19 -13.46
N SER A 9 18.73 12.47 -13.26
CA SER A 9 18.13 13.32 -12.23
C SER A 9 16.67 13.66 -12.56
N GLU A 10 16.35 13.87 -13.84
CA GLU A 10 14.98 14.18 -14.27
C GLU A 10 14.02 13.00 -14.08
N ILE A 11 14.48 11.77 -14.38
CA ILE A 11 13.67 10.55 -14.19
C ILE A 11 13.42 10.32 -12.70
N SER A 12 14.45 10.40 -11.85
CA SER A 12 14.30 10.24 -10.40
C SER A 12 13.31 11.25 -9.82
N SER A 13 13.47 12.53 -10.14
CA SER A 13 12.55 13.57 -9.65
C SER A 13 11.11 13.35 -10.11
N PHE A 14 10.90 12.76 -11.30
CA PHE A 14 9.57 12.46 -11.79
C PHE A 14 8.99 11.21 -11.12
N ALA A 15 9.79 10.18 -10.86
CA ALA A 15 9.35 9.03 -10.08
C ALA A 15 8.94 9.44 -8.65
N ASP A 16 9.69 10.34 -8.02
CA ASP A 16 9.35 10.89 -6.70
C ASP A 16 8.00 11.64 -6.72
N GLU A 17 7.76 12.44 -7.76
CA GLU A 17 6.47 13.14 -7.96
C GLU A 17 5.30 12.15 -8.12
N LEU A 18 5.48 11.08 -8.89
CA LEU A 18 4.46 10.03 -9.04
C LEU A 18 4.21 9.25 -7.75
N ASN A 19 5.28 8.92 -7.01
CA ASN A 19 5.18 8.24 -5.73
C ASN A 19 4.43 9.09 -4.70
N HIS A 20 4.65 10.41 -4.70
CA HIS A 20 3.88 11.32 -3.86
C HIS A 20 2.38 11.24 -4.20
N PHE A 21 2.01 11.30 -5.48
CA PHE A 21 0.61 11.16 -5.90
C PHE A 21 0.00 9.79 -5.59
N LEU A 22 0.78 8.71 -5.69
CA LEU A 22 0.30 7.37 -5.33
C LEU A 22 0.05 7.23 -3.81
N LEU A 23 0.75 8.01 -2.99
CA LEU A 23 0.57 8.01 -1.54
C LEU A 23 -0.59 8.92 -1.12
N THR A 24 -0.69 10.12 -1.68
CA THR A 24 -1.70 11.10 -1.27
C THR A 24 -3.03 10.95 -1.99
N TRP A 25 -3.04 10.34 -3.18
CA TRP A 25 -4.18 10.35 -4.10
C TRP A 25 -4.72 11.75 -4.41
N ASP A 26 -3.90 12.77 -4.22
CA ASP A 26 -4.26 14.17 -4.42
C ASP A 26 -3.68 14.68 -5.74
N PHE A 27 -4.43 14.52 -6.83
CA PHE A 27 -4.03 14.99 -8.16
C PHE A 27 -5.23 15.47 -8.98
N SER A 28 -4.98 16.42 -9.87
CA SER A 28 -5.98 16.90 -10.82
C SER A 28 -5.85 16.26 -12.20
N ASP A 29 -6.89 16.38 -13.04
CA ASP A 29 -6.81 16.03 -14.47
C ASP A 29 -5.69 16.79 -15.20
N PHE A 30 -5.40 18.02 -14.75
CA PHE A 30 -4.31 18.81 -15.30
C PHE A 30 -2.95 18.19 -14.96
N ASP A 31 -2.78 17.69 -13.73
CA ASP A 31 -1.59 16.96 -13.32
C ASP A 31 -1.41 15.70 -14.16
N LEU A 32 -2.45 14.86 -14.30
CA LEU A 32 -2.38 13.65 -15.13
C LEU A 32 -1.96 13.96 -16.58
N LYS A 33 -2.55 14.98 -17.21
CA LYS A 33 -2.15 15.41 -18.56
C LYS A 33 -0.70 15.88 -18.63
N ARG A 34 -0.24 16.63 -17.64
CA ARG A 34 1.15 17.11 -17.51
C ARG A 34 2.13 15.93 -17.36
N LEU A 35 1.84 14.99 -16.46
CA LEU A 35 2.65 13.80 -16.20
C LEU A 35 2.71 12.90 -17.45
N LYS A 36 1.58 12.65 -18.13
CA LYS A 36 1.54 11.89 -19.39
C LYS A 36 2.42 12.51 -20.46
N LYS A 37 2.34 13.83 -20.65
CA LYS A 37 3.18 14.55 -21.63
C LYS A 37 4.67 14.40 -21.30
N LYS A 38 5.04 14.48 -20.02
CA LYS A 38 6.42 14.30 -19.55
C LYS A 38 6.93 12.88 -19.78
N ALA A 39 6.12 11.86 -19.44
CA ALA A 39 6.44 10.45 -19.67
C ALA A 39 6.60 10.12 -21.16
N GLU A 40 5.71 10.64 -22.01
CA GLU A 40 5.83 10.51 -23.48
C GLU A 40 7.10 11.16 -24.03
N ASN A 41 7.56 12.26 -23.44
CA ASN A 41 8.81 12.89 -23.83
C ASN A 41 10.02 12.02 -23.44
N ILE A 42 10.04 11.47 -22.22
CA ILE A 42 11.10 10.55 -21.75
C ILE A 42 11.15 9.33 -22.65
N LYS A 43 10.00 8.72 -22.93
CA LYS A 43 9.87 7.56 -23.83
C LYS A 43 10.48 7.78 -25.21
N LYS A 44 10.37 9.01 -25.76
CA LYS A 44 10.83 9.34 -27.11
C LYS A 44 12.27 9.78 -27.17
N ASN A 45 12.74 10.51 -26.15
CA ASN A 45 13.97 11.30 -26.23
C ASN A 45 15.03 10.91 -25.21
N VAL A 46 14.71 10.11 -24.18
CA VAL A 46 15.61 9.79 -23.07
C VAL A 46 15.82 8.29 -22.98
N ASP A 47 14.83 7.56 -22.49
CA ASP A 47 14.86 6.11 -22.33
C ASP A 47 13.46 5.53 -22.57
N LEU A 48 13.40 4.51 -23.42
CA LEU A 48 12.15 3.91 -23.88
C LEU A 48 11.49 3.08 -22.78
N ALA A 49 12.27 2.35 -21.98
CA ALA A 49 11.77 1.48 -20.92
C ALA A 49 11.25 2.31 -19.74
N ASP A 50 12.01 3.32 -19.30
CA ASP A 50 11.59 4.28 -18.28
C ASP A 50 10.32 5.01 -18.69
N GLY A 51 10.25 5.48 -19.94
CA GLY A 51 9.07 6.15 -20.46
C GLY A 51 7.81 5.28 -20.42
N PHE A 52 7.93 3.98 -20.74
CA PHE A 52 6.82 3.04 -20.57
C PHE A 52 6.49 2.77 -19.09
N SER A 53 7.50 2.61 -18.23
CA SER A 53 7.30 2.39 -16.79
C SER A 53 6.52 3.54 -16.15
N LEU A 54 6.88 4.79 -16.48
CA LEU A 54 6.19 5.99 -15.98
C LEU A 54 4.75 6.08 -16.49
N LEU A 55 4.49 5.69 -17.75
CA LEU A 55 3.11 5.59 -18.26
C LEU A 55 2.31 4.49 -17.55
N GLY A 56 2.95 3.38 -17.16
CA GLY A 56 2.35 2.34 -16.33
C GLY A 56 1.92 2.86 -14.96
N MET A 57 2.81 3.60 -14.28
CA MET A 57 2.49 4.24 -13.00
C MET A 57 1.34 5.25 -13.12
N ILE A 58 1.29 6.02 -14.21
CA ILE A 58 0.15 6.93 -14.45
C ILE A 58 -1.15 6.14 -14.68
N GLY A 59 -1.11 5.03 -15.40
CA GLY A 59 -2.27 4.14 -15.55
C GLY A 59 -2.77 3.61 -14.19
N CYS A 60 -1.86 3.38 -13.24
CA CYS A 60 -2.22 3.04 -11.86
C CYS A 60 -2.98 4.18 -11.16
N LEU A 61 -2.49 5.42 -11.26
CA LEU A 61 -3.19 6.60 -10.70
C LEU A 61 -4.59 6.78 -11.29
N GLU A 62 -4.75 6.49 -12.59
CA GLU A 62 -6.03 6.56 -13.28
C GLU A 62 -6.94 5.35 -13.01
N ASN A 63 -6.48 4.37 -12.23
CA ASN A 63 -7.14 3.08 -12.02
C ASN A 63 -7.45 2.34 -13.37
N ASP A 64 -6.69 2.64 -14.42
CA ASP A 64 -6.73 1.96 -15.72
C ASP A 64 -5.77 0.76 -15.69
N THR A 65 -6.28 -0.35 -15.14
CA THR A 65 -5.52 -1.59 -14.98
C THR A 65 -5.02 -2.13 -16.32
N GLU A 66 -5.80 -2.02 -17.40
CA GLU A 66 -5.43 -2.57 -18.70
C GLU A 66 -4.22 -1.83 -19.30
N SER A 67 -4.28 -0.50 -19.34
CA SER A 67 -3.18 0.33 -19.81
C SER A 67 -1.94 0.15 -18.93
N MET A 68 -2.12 0.12 -17.60
CA MET A 68 -1.05 -0.09 -16.62
C MET A 68 -0.29 -1.39 -16.89
N ARG A 69 -0.99 -2.53 -17.03
CA ARG A 69 -0.38 -3.83 -17.36
C ARG A 69 0.35 -3.79 -18.71
N SER A 70 -0.28 -3.21 -19.73
CA SER A 70 0.28 -3.10 -21.08
C SER A 70 1.59 -2.31 -21.11
N TYR A 71 1.64 -1.18 -20.41
CA TYR A 71 2.83 -0.33 -20.34
C TYR A 71 3.95 -0.99 -19.54
N PHE A 72 3.67 -1.58 -18.37
CA PHE A 72 4.70 -2.29 -17.61
C PHE A 72 5.25 -3.50 -18.36
N LYS A 73 4.39 -4.27 -19.04
CA LYS A 73 4.87 -5.35 -19.91
C LYS A 73 5.87 -4.83 -20.95
N ARG A 74 5.56 -3.71 -21.61
CA ARG A 74 6.47 -3.09 -22.59
C ARG A 74 7.76 -2.60 -21.94
N ALA A 75 7.71 -1.97 -20.78
CA ALA A 75 8.91 -1.53 -20.05
C ALA A 75 9.84 -2.70 -19.70
N ILE A 76 9.27 -3.79 -19.19
CA ILE A 76 10.00 -5.02 -18.85
C ILE A 76 10.61 -5.65 -20.12
N ASP A 77 9.86 -5.72 -21.22
CA ASP A 77 10.35 -6.25 -22.49
C ASP A 77 11.51 -5.39 -23.06
N GLN A 78 11.40 -4.06 -23.02
CA GLN A 78 12.42 -3.14 -23.56
C GLN A 78 13.71 -3.10 -22.73
N SER A 79 13.61 -3.26 -21.41
CA SER A 79 14.76 -3.26 -20.49
C SER A 79 15.50 -4.61 -20.44
N GLY A 80 15.00 -5.65 -21.11
CA GLY A 80 15.54 -7.00 -20.97
C GLY A 80 15.21 -7.65 -19.62
N GLY A 81 14.12 -7.22 -18.99
CA GLY A 81 13.67 -7.73 -17.69
C GLY A 81 14.47 -7.17 -16.51
N ASP A 82 14.73 -5.86 -16.52
CA ASP A 82 15.29 -5.15 -15.36
C ASP A 82 14.33 -5.24 -14.16
N HIS A 83 14.89 -5.60 -13.01
CA HIS A 83 14.17 -5.71 -11.74
C HIS A 83 13.43 -4.43 -11.33
N LEU A 84 13.91 -3.23 -11.67
CA LEU A 84 13.27 -1.98 -11.25
C LEU A 84 11.88 -1.81 -11.90
N HIS A 85 11.74 -2.14 -13.18
CA HIS A 85 10.43 -2.09 -13.84
C HIS A 85 9.48 -3.17 -13.36
N ILE A 86 10.00 -4.36 -13.02
CA ILE A 86 9.21 -5.45 -12.43
C ILE A 86 8.74 -5.04 -11.02
N PHE A 87 9.61 -4.43 -10.23
CA PHE A 87 9.31 -3.90 -8.90
C PHE A 87 8.22 -2.83 -8.97
N ASN A 88 8.38 -1.82 -9.83
CA ASN A 88 7.37 -0.77 -10.01
C ASN A 88 6.01 -1.35 -10.43
N TYR A 89 6.01 -2.37 -11.31
CA TYR A 89 4.79 -3.06 -11.68
C TYR A 89 4.12 -3.75 -10.48
N ALA A 90 4.91 -4.45 -9.65
CA ALA A 90 4.43 -5.10 -8.43
C ALA A 90 3.81 -4.09 -7.46
N VAL A 91 4.43 -2.93 -7.28
CA VAL A 91 3.94 -1.85 -6.42
C VAL A 91 2.60 -1.32 -6.93
N CYS A 92 2.49 -0.99 -8.22
CA CYS A 92 1.23 -0.53 -8.82
C CYS A 92 0.11 -1.57 -8.72
N LEU A 93 0.41 -2.86 -8.93
CA LEU A 93 -0.56 -3.93 -8.70
C LEU A 93 -1.05 -3.97 -7.25
N GLY A 94 -0.13 -3.78 -6.29
CA GLY A 94 -0.45 -3.68 -4.87
C GLY A 94 -1.39 -2.51 -4.55
N TYR A 95 -1.11 -1.32 -5.07
CA TYR A 95 -1.98 -0.14 -4.90
C TYR A 95 -3.40 -0.35 -5.46
N LEU A 96 -3.54 -1.16 -6.52
CA LEU A 96 -4.84 -1.48 -7.10
C LEU A 96 -5.57 -2.63 -6.38
N GLY A 97 -4.96 -3.25 -5.37
CA GLY A 97 -5.49 -4.38 -4.61
C GLY A 97 -5.30 -5.76 -5.28
N LEU A 98 -4.48 -5.84 -6.34
CA LEU A 98 -4.23 -7.06 -7.12
C LEU A 98 -3.11 -7.90 -6.47
N TYR A 99 -3.25 -8.24 -5.19
CA TYR A 99 -2.14 -8.68 -4.34
C TYR A 99 -1.46 -9.99 -4.77
N GLU A 100 -2.18 -10.98 -5.28
CA GLU A 100 -1.55 -12.22 -5.76
C GLU A 100 -0.64 -11.96 -6.98
N GLU A 101 -1.09 -11.14 -7.94
CA GLU A 101 -0.26 -10.75 -9.09
C GLU A 101 0.92 -9.86 -8.63
N ALA A 102 0.67 -8.95 -7.69
CA ALA A 102 1.69 -8.10 -7.09
C ALA A 102 2.80 -8.93 -6.43
N TYR A 103 2.42 -9.96 -5.66
CA TYR A 103 3.33 -10.92 -5.04
C TYR A 103 4.20 -11.65 -6.07
N GLU A 104 3.60 -12.14 -7.16
CA GLU A 104 4.33 -12.82 -8.22
C GLU A 104 5.37 -11.91 -8.89
N GLN A 105 5.02 -10.65 -9.15
CA GLN A 105 5.96 -9.69 -9.73
C GLN A 105 7.05 -9.29 -8.73
N ALA A 106 6.70 -9.05 -7.46
CA ALA A 106 7.66 -8.76 -6.40
C ALA A 106 8.68 -9.91 -6.23
N LEU A 107 8.21 -11.16 -6.31
CA LEU A 107 9.09 -12.33 -6.26
C LEU A 107 10.06 -12.35 -7.45
N LYS A 108 9.57 -12.09 -8.67
CA LYS A 108 10.43 -11.99 -9.87
C LYS A 108 11.46 -10.87 -9.75
N ALA A 109 11.08 -9.70 -9.25
CA ALA A 109 12.00 -8.59 -9.03
C ALA A 109 13.10 -8.96 -8.01
N TYR A 110 12.71 -9.56 -6.87
CA TYR A 110 13.66 -10.05 -5.86
C TYR A 110 14.60 -11.14 -6.40
N GLU A 111 14.11 -12.06 -7.24
CA GLU A 111 14.95 -13.10 -7.85
C GLU A 111 16.01 -12.52 -8.78
N LYS A 112 15.70 -11.41 -9.46
CA LYS A 112 16.63 -10.67 -10.31
C LYS A 112 17.64 -9.87 -9.49
N SER A 113 17.26 -9.33 -8.34
CA SER A 113 18.13 -8.55 -7.47
C SER A 113 17.93 -8.89 -5.99
N ARG A 114 18.57 -9.97 -5.53
CA ARG A 114 18.38 -10.48 -4.15
C ARG A 114 18.98 -9.60 -3.05
N LEU A 115 19.82 -8.64 -3.43
CA LEU A 115 20.45 -7.68 -2.52
C LEU A 115 19.72 -6.35 -2.49
N ASP A 116 18.72 -6.17 -3.35
CA ASP A 116 17.87 -4.99 -3.32
C ASP A 116 16.92 -5.06 -2.11
N GLN A 117 17.07 -4.08 -1.23
CA GLN A 117 16.31 -4.00 0.01
C GLN A 117 14.83 -3.67 -0.24
N GLU A 118 14.52 -2.86 -1.25
CA GLU A 118 13.16 -2.43 -1.57
C GLU A 118 12.35 -3.57 -2.17
N CYS A 119 12.96 -4.34 -3.09
CA CYS A 119 12.36 -5.57 -3.63
C CYS A 119 12.02 -6.57 -2.51
N LEU A 120 12.91 -6.72 -1.53
CA LEU A 120 12.66 -7.61 -0.40
C LEU A 120 11.61 -7.05 0.56
N ASP A 121 11.61 -5.74 0.81
CA ASP A 121 10.62 -5.05 1.66
C ASP A 121 9.19 -5.26 1.14
N ILE A 122 8.96 -5.02 -0.16
CA ILE A 122 7.64 -5.18 -0.76
C ILE A 122 7.21 -6.65 -0.82
N LEU A 123 8.15 -7.57 -1.06
CA LEU A 123 7.86 -9.00 -1.07
C LEU A 123 7.41 -9.49 0.30
N VAL A 124 8.06 -9.05 1.38
CA VAL A 124 7.62 -9.38 2.74
C VAL A 124 6.23 -8.82 3.02
N LYS A 125 5.95 -7.56 2.64
CA LYS A 125 4.61 -6.95 2.76
C LYS A 125 3.53 -7.79 2.07
N PHE A 126 3.73 -8.18 0.82
CA PHE A 126 2.74 -9.00 0.12
C PHE A 126 2.59 -10.41 0.70
N THR A 127 3.65 -11.03 1.23
CA THR A 127 3.52 -12.33 1.91
C THR A 127 2.70 -12.24 3.19
N CYS A 128 2.76 -11.10 3.89
CA CYS A 128 1.94 -10.81 5.05
C CYS A 128 0.47 -10.65 4.66
N ILE A 129 0.19 -9.76 3.68
CA ILE A 129 -1.16 -9.48 3.18
C ILE A 129 -1.86 -10.76 2.70
N LEU A 130 -1.13 -11.62 2.00
CA LEU A 130 -1.66 -12.88 1.47
C LEU A 130 -1.63 -14.05 2.47
N ASN A 131 -1.26 -13.80 3.73
CA ASN A 131 -1.12 -14.81 4.79
C ASN A 131 -0.26 -16.03 4.39
N LYS A 132 0.80 -15.82 3.60
CA LYS A 132 1.72 -16.88 3.16
C LYS A 132 2.81 -17.10 4.22
N LYS A 133 2.44 -17.68 5.36
CA LYS A 133 3.28 -17.83 6.57
C LYS A 133 4.72 -18.29 6.29
N ASP A 134 4.90 -19.40 5.56
CA ASP A 134 6.24 -19.95 5.28
C ASP A 134 7.10 -19.00 4.43
N ALA A 135 6.48 -18.36 3.44
CA ALA A 135 7.14 -17.38 2.59
C ALA A 135 7.51 -16.12 3.39
N PHE A 136 6.59 -15.64 4.22
CA PHE A 136 6.82 -14.53 5.11
C PHE A 136 8.03 -14.78 6.03
N GLU A 137 8.07 -15.93 6.74
CA GLU A 137 9.20 -16.25 7.60
C GLU A 137 10.54 -16.31 6.83
N LYS A 138 10.51 -16.91 5.63
CA LYS A 138 11.69 -17.01 4.77
C LYS A 138 12.22 -15.63 4.39
N TYR A 139 11.36 -14.74 3.91
CA TYR A 139 11.77 -13.43 3.41
C TYR A 139 12.04 -12.41 4.53
N ALA A 140 11.31 -12.46 5.65
CA ALA A 140 11.63 -11.67 6.83
C ALA A 140 13.02 -12.00 7.40
N ARG A 141 13.39 -13.30 7.43
CA ARG A 141 14.75 -13.72 7.79
C ARG A 141 15.81 -13.21 6.80
N ALA A 142 15.50 -13.21 5.51
CA ALA A 142 16.40 -12.65 4.50
C ALA A 142 16.58 -11.14 4.70
N TRP A 143 15.50 -10.43 5.01
CA TRP A 143 15.52 -8.98 5.24
C TRP A 143 16.37 -8.62 6.45
N HIS A 144 16.17 -9.31 7.58
CA HIS A 144 16.98 -9.11 8.78
C HIS A 144 18.48 -9.37 8.53
N LYS A 145 18.81 -10.41 7.76
CA LYS A 145 20.20 -10.70 7.39
C LYS A 145 20.82 -9.56 6.57
N LEU A 146 20.06 -8.97 5.65
CA LEU A 146 20.52 -7.90 4.77
C LEU A 146 20.70 -6.58 5.52
N THR A 147 19.74 -6.20 6.36
CA THR A 147 19.69 -4.86 6.99
C THR A 147 20.28 -4.81 8.40
N ARG A 148 20.44 -5.98 9.06
CA ARG A 148 20.72 -6.11 10.51
C ARG A 148 19.67 -5.41 11.38
N LYS A 149 18.49 -5.15 10.83
CA LYS A 149 17.34 -4.57 11.52
C LYS A 149 16.21 -5.59 11.51
N ASP A 150 15.28 -5.42 12.43
CA ASP A 150 14.04 -6.17 12.40
C ASP A 150 13.05 -5.50 11.46
N HIS A 151 12.52 -6.26 10.49
CA HIS A 151 11.60 -5.72 9.47
C HIS A 151 10.32 -5.16 10.08
N TRP A 152 9.98 -5.68 11.25
CA TRP A 152 8.82 -5.34 12.06
C TRP A 152 8.71 -3.86 12.42
N SER A 153 9.82 -3.12 12.52
CA SER A 153 9.76 -1.68 12.78
C SER A 153 9.15 -0.89 11.60
N LYS A 154 8.93 -1.53 10.45
CA LYS A 154 8.40 -0.91 9.23
C LYS A 154 7.05 -1.50 8.79
N ILE A 155 6.65 -2.66 9.30
CA ILE A 155 5.34 -3.22 8.98
C ILE A 155 4.36 -2.68 10.00
N SER A 156 3.43 -1.84 9.56
CA SER A 156 2.33 -1.39 10.42
C SER A 156 1.57 -2.60 10.97
N PRO A 157 1.26 -2.63 12.29
CA PRO A 157 0.54 -3.74 12.93
C PRO A 157 -0.80 -4.09 12.26
N PHE A 158 -1.39 -3.16 11.51
CA PHE A 158 -2.67 -3.33 10.81
C PHE A 158 -2.65 -4.32 9.65
N PHE A 159 -1.47 -4.69 9.11
CA PHE A 159 -1.38 -5.64 8.00
C PHE A 159 -1.38 -7.13 8.43
N PHE A 160 -1.49 -7.41 9.73
CA PHE A 160 -1.49 -8.77 10.25
C PHE A 160 -2.91 -9.24 10.60
N PRO A 161 -3.49 -10.18 9.83
CA PRO A 161 -4.58 -11.04 10.33
C PRO A 161 -4.06 -12.13 11.28
N ILE A 162 -2.77 -12.12 11.62
CA ILE A 162 -2.15 -13.05 12.56
C ILE A 162 -2.48 -12.57 13.96
N LYS A 163 -2.95 -13.47 14.83
CA LYS A 163 -3.17 -13.15 16.25
C LYS A 163 -1.92 -12.52 16.84
N GLN A 164 -2.09 -11.45 17.60
CA GLN A 164 -1.00 -10.72 18.26
C GLN A 164 -0.10 -11.66 19.09
N GLU A 165 -0.65 -12.75 19.60
CA GLU A 165 0.05 -13.82 20.31
C GLU A 165 1.11 -14.54 19.45
N ASP A 166 0.74 -14.92 18.22
CA ASP A 166 1.64 -15.56 17.25
C ASP A 166 2.74 -14.58 16.80
N TYR A 167 2.39 -13.30 16.72
CA TYR A 167 3.32 -12.21 16.45
C TYR A 167 4.36 -12.06 17.58
N HIS A 168 3.94 -11.99 18.84
CA HIS A 168 4.85 -11.91 19.97
C HIS A 168 5.69 -13.18 20.15
N ALA A 169 5.11 -14.36 19.94
CA ALA A 169 5.83 -15.63 19.98
C ALA A 169 6.91 -15.71 18.88
N PHE A 170 6.61 -15.21 17.68
CA PHE A 170 7.60 -15.07 16.62
C PHE A 170 8.71 -14.10 17.04
N LEU A 171 8.39 -12.89 17.49
CA LEU A 171 9.40 -11.91 17.91
C LEU A 171 10.31 -12.47 19.00
N LYS A 172 9.75 -13.08 20.05
CA LYS A 172 10.50 -13.68 21.15
C LYS A 172 11.43 -14.81 20.71
N LYS A 173 11.09 -15.52 19.62
CA LYS A 173 11.94 -16.58 19.05
C LYS A 173 13.15 -16.02 18.29
N TYR A 174 13.08 -14.80 17.77
CA TYR A 174 14.08 -14.26 16.84
C TYR A 174 14.78 -12.99 17.32
N SER A 175 14.25 -12.27 18.31
CA SER A 175 14.99 -11.26 19.05
C SER A 175 15.93 -11.96 20.02
N LYS A 176 17.25 -11.76 19.87
CA LYS A 176 18.24 -12.23 20.86
C LYS A 176 18.26 -11.39 22.13
N SER A 177 17.52 -10.29 22.19
CA SER A 177 17.39 -9.43 23.37
C SER A 177 16.06 -9.72 24.08
N GLU A 178 16.15 -9.92 25.39
CA GLU A 178 15.00 -9.98 26.30
C GLU A 178 14.32 -8.61 26.48
N ASP A 179 14.88 -7.55 25.88
CA ASP A 179 14.35 -6.19 25.91
C ASP A 179 13.51 -5.90 24.66
N LEU A 180 12.24 -6.30 24.68
CA LEU A 180 11.22 -5.66 23.84
C LEU A 180 10.61 -4.52 24.69
N PRO A 181 10.71 -3.25 24.26
CA PRO A 181 10.15 -2.14 25.03
C PRO A 181 8.63 -2.27 25.11
N GLU A 182 8.11 -2.33 26.34
CA GLU A 182 6.68 -2.22 26.63
C GLU A 182 6.20 -0.80 26.26
N GLY A 183 5.19 -0.72 25.38
CA GLY A 183 4.53 0.53 25.02
C GLY A 183 5.14 1.22 23.79
N HIS A 184 4.65 0.85 22.61
CA HIS A 184 4.76 1.71 21.43
C HIS A 184 3.38 2.27 21.08
N LEU A 185 3.28 3.60 21.11
CA LEU A 185 2.23 4.35 20.45
C LEU A 185 2.22 3.98 18.96
N LEU A 186 1.02 3.75 18.43
CA LEU A 186 0.78 3.47 17.02
C LEU A 186 1.35 4.61 16.15
N PRO A 187 2.14 4.32 15.11
CA PRO A 187 2.57 5.34 14.16
C PRO A 187 1.38 5.84 13.33
N ILE A 188 1.46 7.11 12.93
CA ILE A 188 0.52 7.84 12.06
C ILE A 188 0.28 7.17 10.69
N ASP A 189 1.09 6.17 10.32
CA ASP A 189 1.07 5.41 9.05
C ASP A 189 -0.20 4.55 8.83
N ILE A 190 -1.18 4.60 9.73
CA ILE A 190 -2.44 3.82 9.65
C ILE A 190 -3.43 4.46 8.66
N LEU A 191 -3.38 5.79 8.52
CA LEU A 191 -4.25 6.51 7.58
C LEU A 191 -3.81 6.34 6.12
N ASP A 192 -2.50 6.21 5.89
CA ASP A 192 -1.92 6.08 4.55
C ASP A 192 -2.29 4.76 3.87
N ALA A 193 -2.56 3.70 4.64
CA ALA A 193 -2.90 2.38 4.11
C ALA A 193 -4.40 2.21 3.80
N CYS A 194 -5.26 2.79 4.62
CA CYS A 194 -6.71 2.60 4.52
C CYS A 194 -7.40 3.74 3.76
N GLY A 195 -6.81 4.94 3.72
CA GLY A 195 -7.38 6.11 3.05
C GLY A 195 -7.79 5.85 1.60
N PRO A 196 -6.93 5.26 0.75
CA PRO A 196 -7.27 5.01 -0.66
C PRO A 196 -8.36 3.95 -0.85
N ALA A 197 -8.34 2.89 -0.04
CA ALA A 197 -9.34 1.83 -0.09
C ALA A 197 -10.73 2.32 0.37
N ILE A 198 -10.76 3.17 1.40
CA ILE A 198 -11.99 3.77 1.94
C ILE A 198 -12.51 4.86 0.99
N ALA A 199 -11.66 5.75 0.49
CA ALA A 199 -12.05 6.74 -0.52
C ALA A 199 -12.62 6.10 -1.79
N ARG A 200 -12.12 4.92 -2.17
CA ARG A 200 -12.65 4.11 -3.30
C ARG A 200 -14.04 3.54 -3.04
N ILE A 201 -14.36 3.17 -1.80
CA ILE A 201 -15.69 2.63 -1.44
C ILE A 201 -16.75 3.73 -1.47
N PHE A 202 -16.41 4.94 -1.01
CA PHE A 202 -17.40 6.00 -0.78
C PHE A 202 -17.40 7.11 -1.82
N GLY A 203 -16.45 7.11 -2.77
CA GLY A 203 -16.36 8.11 -3.84
C GLY A 203 -16.07 9.54 -3.35
N THR A 204 -15.82 9.71 -2.04
CA THR A 204 -15.50 10.98 -1.39
C THR A 204 -14.39 10.78 -0.36
N PRO A 205 -13.65 11.85 -0.01
CA PRO A 205 -12.68 11.79 1.07
C PRO A 205 -13.39 11.49 2.40
N ILE A 206 -12.91 10.48 3.10
CA ILE A 206 -13.37 10.14 4.46
C ILE A 206 -12.19 10.31 5.41
N SER A 207 -12.44 10.95 6.55
CA SER A 207 -11.50 10.96 7.66
C SER A 207 -11.84 9.83 8.61
N VAL A 208 -10.91 8.89 8.80
CA VAL A 208 -11.04 7.85 9.81
C VAL A 208 -10.30 8.32 11.06
N VAL A 209 -10.98 8.40 12.19
CA VAL A 209 -10.36 8.69 13.48
C VAL A 209 -10.34 7.38 14.28
N LEU A 210 -9.15 6.89 14.62
CA LEU A 210 -9.00 5.74 15.49
C LEU A 210 -8.76 6.23 16.90
N GLU A 211 -9.66 5.91 17.82
CA GLU A 211 -9.49 6.24 19.23
C GLU A 211 -9.37 4.96 20.06
N ILE A 212 -8.29 4.86 20.83
CA ILE A 212 -8.13 3.77 21.81
C ILE A 212 -8.75 4.25 23.10
N MET A 213 -9.96 3.78 23.40
CA MET A 213 -10.58 4.08 24.68
C MET A 213 -9.96 3.21 25.79
N PRO A 214 -9.45 3.80 26.89
CA PRO A 214 -9.01 3.03 28.04
C PRO A 214 -10.24 2.39 28.70
N ASN A 215 -10.44 1.10 28.49
CA ASN A 215 -11.49 0.36 29.19
C ASN A 215 -10.99 -0.04 30.59
N SER A 216 -11.84 0.13 31.60
CA SER A 216 -11.52 -0.20 33.01
C SER A 216 -11.61 -1.70 33.33
N SER A 217 -11.82 -2.53 32.30
CA SER A 217 -11.79 -3.99 32.36
C SER A 217 -10.83 -4.51 31.29
N TYR A 218 -10.15 -5.62 31.61
CA TYR A 218 -8.85 -6.10 31.12
C TYR A 218 -8.61 -6.27 29.59
N GLU A 219 -9.46 -5.77 28.71
CA GLU A 219 -9.28 -5.85 27.26
C GLU A 219 -9.46 -4.47 26.61
N PRO A 220 -8.42 -3.91 25.93
CA PRO A 220 -8.59 -2.71 25.14
C PRO A 220 -9.45 -3.04 23.90
N ASN A 221 -10.63 -2.43 23.81
CA ASN A 221 -11.42 -2.44 22.59
C ASN A 221 -10.91 -1.34 21.67
N LEU A 222 -10.49 -1.69 20.45
CA LEU A 222 -10.21 -0.72 19.41
C LEU A 222 -11.55 -0.26 18.81
N VAL A 223 -11.87 1.02 18.95
CA VAL A 223 -13.08 1.63 18.37
C VAL A 223 -12.63 2.47 17.18
N ALA A 224 -13.12 2.12 15.99
CA ALA A 224 -12.86 2.90 14.79
C ALA A 224 -14.02 3.86 14.54
N PHE A 225 -13.73 5.16 14.47
CA PHE A 225 -14.70 6.17 14.10
C PHE A 225 -14.48 6.51 12.63
N VAL A 226 -15.51 6.31 11.82
CA VAL A 226 -15.50 6.73 10.41
C VAL A 226 -16.31 8.01 10.33
N GLN A 227 -15.63 9.14 10.12
CA GLN A 227 -16.30 10.43 9.99
C GLN A 227 -16.54 10.71 8.50
N TRP A 228 -17.79 10.58 8.08
CA TRP A 228 -18.23 10.81 6.71
C TRP A 228 -18.74 12.24 6.52
N PHE A 229 -18.28 12.91 5.45
CA PHE A 229 -18.61 14.31 5.11
C PHE A 229 -19.39 14.43 3.79
N GLY A 230 -20.23 13.44 3.44
CA GLY A 230 -21.03 13.44 2.21
C GLY A 230 -22.44 14.01 2.37
N ASP A 231 -22.99 14.61 1.30
CA ASP A 231 -24.41 14.93 1.18
C ASP A 231 -25.22 13.62 1.08
N MET A 232 -26.21 13.44 1.96
CA MET A 232 -27.08 12.25 1.90
C MET A 232 -28.24 12.44 0.94
N GLU A 233 -28.63 11.38 0.22
CA GLU A 233 -29.90 11.36 -0.50
C GLU A 233 -31.08 11.53 0.47
N GLU A 234 -32.02 12.37 0.08
CA GLU A 234 -33.16 12.75 0.90
C GLU A 234 -34.08 11.53 1.13
N GLY A 235 -34.12 11.04 2.39
CA GLY A 235 -35.07 10.00 2.81
C GLY A 235 -34.49 8.61 3.09
N MET A 236 -33.18 8.38 2.86
CA MET A 236 -32.54 7.13 3.24
C MET A 236 -32.16 7.16 4.74
N LYS A 237 -32.51 6.12 5.50
CA LYS A 237 -32.07 6.00 6.90
C LYS A 237 -30.64 5.45 6.94
N ARG A 238 -29.81 6.06 7.78
CA ARG A 238 -28.35 5.85 7.81
C ARG A 238 -27.96 4.42 8.19
N GLU A 239 -28.79 3.75 8.97
CA GLU A 239 -28.62 2.38 9.44
C GLU A 239 -28.84 1.35 8.33
N GLU A 240 -29.73 1.65 7.37
CA GLU A 240 -30.12 0.74 6.27
C GLU A 240 -28.98 0.61 5.24
N LEU A 241 -28.25 1.70 4.96
CA LEU A 241 -27.13 1.76 4.03
C LEU A 241 -25.95 0.86 4.44
N PHE A 242 -25.67 0.79 5.74
CA PHE A 242 -24.56 0.00 6.27
C PHE A 242 -24.91 -1.49 6.39
N GLU A 243 -26.13 -1.81 6.83
CA GLU A 243 -26.61 -3.19 6.90
C GLU A 243 -26.72 -3.82 5.50
N GLU A 244 -27.24 -3.10 4.50
CA GLU A 244 -27.33 -3.59 3.12
C GLU A 244 -25.93 -3.91 2.57
N TRP A 245 -24.96 -3.02 2.73
CA TRP A 245 -23.58 -3.25 2.25
C TRP A 245 -22.89 -4.44 2.96
N TYR A 246 -23.06 -4.55 4.28
CA TYR A 246 -22.43 -5.63 5.06
C TYR A 246 -23.01 -7.01 4.70
N ILE A 247 -24.32 -7.07 4.45
CA ILE A 247 -25.04 -8.26 3.98
C ILE A 247 -24.62 -8.61 2.55
N GLU A 248 -24.52 -7.63 1.65
CA GLU A 248 -24.09 -7.84 0.26
C GLU A 248 -22.68 -8.42 0.14
N ASN A 249 -21.81 -8.16 1.12
CA ASN A 249 -20.42 -8.60 1.13
C ASN A 249 -20.13 -9.83 2.02
N ASN A 250 -21.15 -10.50 2.56
CA ASN A 250 -21.04 -11.77 3.29
C ASN A 250 -20.14 -11.75 4.55
N TYR A 251 -20.11 -10.64 5.29
CA TYR A 251 -19.42 -10.58 6.58
C TYR A 251 -20.33 -11.04 7.74
N ASP A 252 -19.78 -11.70 8.78
CA ASP A 252 -20.55 -12.19 9.94
C ASP A 252 -20.46 -11.20 11.11
N LEU A 253 -21.55 -10.45 11.32
CA LEU A 253 -21.72 -9.43 12.38
C LEU A 253 -21.44 -9.96 13.81
N LYS A 254 -21.51 -11.28 14.05
CA LYS A 254 -21.31 -11.84 15.39
C LYS A 254 -19.85 -12.09 15.76
N THR A 255 -18.96 -12.21 14.78
CA THR A 255 -17.54 -12.54 15.00
C THR A 255 -16.62 -11.34 14.82
N ASP A 256 -17.05 -10.36 14.03
CA ASP A 256 -16.31 -9.14 13.72
C ASP A 256 -16.94 -7.95 14.46
N LEU A 257 -16.84 -7.91 15.79
CA LEU A 257 -17.30 -6.77 16.57
C LEU A 257 -16.33 -5.59 16.41
N ILE A 258 -16.41 -4.88 15.28
CA ILE A 258 -15.91 -3.52 15.17
C ILE A 258 -17.02 -2.61 15.68
N ILE A 259 -16.88 -2.09 16.89
CA ILE A 259 -17.78 -1.06 17.39
C ILE A 259 -17.40 0.21 16.63
N PHE A 260 -18.26 0.61 15.69
CA PHE A 260 -18.22 1.95 15.11
C PHE A 260 -19.03 2.86 16.02
N SER A 261 -18.36 3.80 16.67
CA SER A 261 -19.03 4.96 17.23
C SER A 261 -18.96 6.08 16.19
N ILE A 262 -20.08 6.73 15.92
CA ILE A 262 -20.14 7.88 15.01
C ILE A 262 -20.48 9.09 15.90
N GLU A 263 -19.50 9.96 16.12
CA GLU A 263 -19.76 11.25 16.76
C GLU A 263 -20.07 12.30 15.70
N PHE A 264 -21.16 13.02 15.90
CA PHE A 264 -21.62 14.08 15.00
C PHE A 264 -21.33 15.45 15.63
N VAL A 265 -20.56 16.27 14.93
CA VAL A 265 -20.42 17.71 15.23
C VAL A 265 -21.39 18.44 14.30
N GLY A 266 -22.48 18.97 14.85
CA GLY A 266 -23.40 19.86 14.13
C GLY A 266 -22.87 21.30 14.09
N GLU A 267 -23.38 22.09 13.15
CA GLU A 267 -23.40 23.56 13.28
C GLU A 267 -24.31 24.01 14.43
#